data_AF-A0A015JB33-F1
#
_entry.id   AF-A0A015JB33-F1
#
_cell.length_a   1.000
_cell.length_b   1.000
_cell.length_c   1.000
_cell.angle_alpha   90.00
_cell.angle_beta   90.00
_cell.angle_gamma   90.00
#
_symmetry.space_group_name_H-M   'P 1'
#
loop_
_entity.id
_entity.type
_entity.pdbx_description
1 polymer ?
#
loop_
_entity_poly.entity_id
_entity_poly.type
_entity_poly.pdbx_seq_one_letter_code
_entity_poly.pdbx_strand_id
1 'polypeptide(L)'
;MSTIREELVYAAIHKSDSLIDYNIHDDFHKQFEFKKQTILANNSLTDDEKTEAIKILNIDYDRNKVRRNEGTRRICENCNQECLATLYCEFCVRNYLKLKFSNWTSGNDNIDNLIQKCQMETYVPYKIIEWIPYDNLEDIKYLTKGGFSEIYTAIWIDGRCDEWDSKEQRLIRFGSINVVLKSLENVESANQSWFEEVCS
;
A
#
# COMPACT_ATOMS: atom_id res chain seq x y z
N MET A 1 -26.42 -2.62 -9.72
CA MET A 1 -25.36 -2.03 -8.89
C MET A 1 -25.62 -0.54 -8.85
N SER A 2 -25.77 0.04 -7.65
CA SER A 2 -25.88 1.49 -7.52
C SER A 2 -24.51 2.12 -7.78
N THR A 3 -24.47 3.31 -8.37
CA THR A 3 -23.22 4.05 -8.54
C THR A 3 -22.76 4.52 -7.16
N ILE A 4 -21.61 4.03 -6.69
CA ILE A 4 -21.01 4.43 -5.42
C ILE A 4 -20.56 5.89 -5.51
N ARG A 5 -21.01 6.73 -4.58
CA ARG A 5 -20.57 8.13 -4.48
C ARG A 5 -19.32 8.20 -3.61
N GLU A 6 -18.15 8.08 -4.24
CA GLU A 6 -16.85 8.02 -3.54
C GLU A 6 -16.64 9.21 -2.58
N GLU A 7 -17.02 10.42 -2.98
CA GLU A 7 -16.89 11.61 -2.12
C GLU A 7 -17.65 11.45 -0.79
N LEU A 8 -18.84 10.84 -0.80
CA LEU A 8 -19.61 10.60 0.43
C LEU A 8 -18.99 9.50 1.29
N VAL A 9 -18.44 8.46 0.66
CA VAL A 9 -17.71 7.38 1.33
C VAL A 9 -16.52 7.97 2.11
N TYR A 10 -15.66 8.73 1.43
CA TYR A 10 -14.51 9.37 2.07
C TYR A 10 -14.92 10.40 3.12
N ALA A 11 -15.94 11.22 2.85
CA ALA A 11 -16.45 12.18 3.82
C ALA A 11 -16.97 11.49 5.10
N ALA A 12 -17.65 10.36 4.97
CA ALA A 12 -18.12 9.58 6.11
C ALA A 12 -16.96 8.98 6.92
N ILE A 13 -15.92 8.46 6.26
CA ILE A 13 -14.71 7.96 6.92
C ILE A 13 -14.03 9.10 7.70
N HIS A 14 -13.75 10.23 7.05
CA HIS A 14 -13.11 11.38 7.71
C HIS A 14 -13.94 11.92 8.88
N LYS A 15 -15.26 11.96 8.73
CA LYS A 15 -16.16 12.33 9.82
C LYS A 15 -16.10 11.32 10.97
N SER A 16 -16.02 10.03 10.69
CA SER A 16 -15.88 9.02 11.74
C SER A 16 -14.56 9.17 12.51
N ASP A 17 -13.48 9.54 11.82
CA ASP A 17 -12.19 9.83 12.45
C ASP A 17 -12.24 11.06 13.38
N SER A 18 -12.89 12.14 12.94
CA SER A 18 -12.97 13.38 13.74
C SER A 18 -13.85 13.25 14.99
N LEU A 19 -14.68 12.21 15.06
CA LEU A 19 -15.55 11.93 16.20
C LEU A 19 -14.90 11.04 17.27
N ILE A 20 -13.68 10.57 17.06
CA ILE A 20 -12.98 9.69 18.00
C ILE A 20 -12.64 10.47 19.27
N ASP A 21 -13.22 10.04 20.41
CA ASP A 21 -12.68 10.38 21.73
C ASP A 21 -11.55 9.40 22.07
N TYR A 22 -10.31 9.89 22.07
CA TYR A 22 -9.11 9.11 22.35
C TYR A 22 -8.96 8.69 23.82
N ASN A 23 -9.74 9.24 24.75
CA ASN A 23 -9.77 8.75 26.13
C ASN A 23 -10.65 7.50 26.28
N ILE A 24 -11.63 7.33 25.39
CA ILE A 24 -12.54 6.17 25.38
C ILE A 24 -12.02 5.10 24.41
N HIS A 25 -11.55 5.52 23.23
CA HIS A 25 -11.01 4.68 22.17
C HIS A 25 -9.49 4.82 22.14
N ASP A 26 -8.86 4.41 23.24
CA ASP A 26 -7.44 4.57 23.53
C ASP A 26 -6.51 3.63 22.74
N ASP A 27 -7.07 2.61 22.07
CA ASP A 27 -6.35 1.71 21.17
C ASP A 27 -6.99 1.63 19.77
N PHE A 28 -6.20 1.14 18.81
CA PHE A 28 -6.63 1.14 17.40
C PHE A 28 -7.72 0.10 17.09
N HIS A 29 -7.92 -0.93 17.94
CA HIS A 29 -9.03 -1.87 17.82
C HIS A 29 -10.34 -1.18 18.21
N LYS A 30 -10.36 -0.47 19.33
CA LYS A 30 -11.52 0.34 19.76
C LYS A 30 -11.83 1.45 18.75
N GLN A 31 -10.82 2.12 18.23
CA GLN A 31 -10.99 3.15 17.19
C GLN A 31 -11.62 2.55 15.92
N PHE A 32 -11.12 1.40 15.45
CA PHE A 32 -11.69 0.72 14.29
C PHE A 32 -13.16 0.36 14.49
N GLU A 33 -13.51 -0.27 15.62
CA GLU A 33 -14.90 -0.64 15.89
C GLU A 33 -15.81 0.58 15.99
N PHE A 34 -15.37 1.66 16.66
CA PHE A 34 -16.11 2.91 16.72
C PHE A 34 -16.39 3.50 15.34
N LYS A 35 -15.35 3.60 14.49
CA LYS A 35 -15.50 4.11 13.12
C LYS A 35 -16.47 3.25 12.31
N LYS A 36 -16.34 1.93 12.41
CA LYS A 36 -17.23 0.96 11.73
C LYS A 36 -18.69 1.14 12.15
N GLN A 37 -18.97 1.25 13.45
CA GLN A 37 -20.34 1.48 13.93
C GLN A 37 -20.89 2.85 13.48
N THR A 38 -20.04 3.88 13.50
CA THR A 38 -20.41 5.22 13.03
C THR A 38 -20.80 5.22 11.55
N ILE A 39 -20.08 4.49 10.71
CA ILE A 39 -20.40 4.33 9.28
C ILE A 39 -21.68 3.53 9.09
N LEU A 40 -21.85 2.41 9.80
CA LEU A 40 -23.06 1.57 9.70
C LEU A 40 -24.33 2.34 10.09
N ALA A 41 -24.24 3.21 11.09
CA ALA A 41 -25.33 4.06 11.55
C ALA A 41 -25.58 5.29 10.64
N ASN A 42 -24.75 5.54 9.63
CA ASN A 42 -24.91 6.69 8.74
C ASN A 42 -26.04 6.46 7.72
N ASN A 43 -27.18 7.10 7.94
CA ASN A 43 -28.36 7.01 7.07
C ASN A 43 -28.21 7.73 5.72
N SER A 44 -27.17 8.54 5.53
CA SER A 44 -26.89 9.22 4.26
C SER A 44 -26.20 8.32 3.23
N LEU A 45 -25.64 7.18 3.66
CA LEU A 45 -25.00 6.20 2.81
C LEU A 45 -25.95 5.06 2.45
N THR A 46 -25.84 4.57 1.21
CA THR A 46 -26.43 3.30 0.80
C THR A 46 -25.67 2.12 1.42
N ASP A 47 -26.25 0.91 1.38
CA ASP A 47 -25.56 -0.29 1.87
C ASP A 47 -24.29 -0.61 1.05
N ASP A 48 -24.32 -0.35 -0.25
CA ASP A 48 -23.14 -0.47 -1.13
C ASP A 48 -22.03 0.50 -0.68
N GLU A 49 -22.37 1.75 -0.38
CA GLU A 49 -21.43 2.77 0.07
C GLU A 49 -20.87 2.48 1.46
N LYS A 50 -21.70 1.96 2.39
CA LYS A 50 -21.24 1.50 3.71
C LYS A 50 -20.26 0.34 3.56
N THR A 51 -20.55 -0.59 2.67
CA THR A 51 -19.68 -1.75 2.39
C THR A 51 -18.32 -1.28 1.88
N GLU A 52 -18.30 -0.34 0.94
CA GLU A 52 -17.05 0.23 0.41
C GLU A 52 -16.27 1.00 1.50
N ALA A 53 -16.97 1.81 2.31
CA ALA A 53 -16.33 2.53 3.41
C ALA A 53 -15.70 1.58 4.44
N ILE A 54 -16.38 0.49 4.77
CA ILE A 54 -15.88 -0.56 5.67
C ILE A 54 -14.70 -1.30 5.04
N LYS A 55 -14.71 -1.55 3.73
CA LYS A 55 -13.57 -2.15 3.01
C LYS A 55 -12.32 -1.27 3.20
N ILE A 56 -12.44 0.04 2.97
CA ILE A 56 -11.34 1.01 3.17
C ILE A 56 -10.86 1.01 4.63
N LEU A 57 -11.76 1.01 5.62
CA LEU A 57 -11.36 0.91 7.02
C LEU A 57 -10.60 -0.38 7.34
N ASN A 58 -11.01 -1.51 6.77
CA ASN A 58 -10.34 -2.78 6.99
C ASN A 58 -8.92 -2.79 6.41
N ILE A 59 -8.66 -2.08 5.30
CA ILE A 59 -7.31 -1.94 4.74
C ILE A 59 -6.36 -1.29 5.76
N ASP A 60 -6.78 -0.19 6.38
CA ASP A 60 -5.99 0.50 7.41
C ASP A 60 -5.86 -0.32 8.70
N TYR A 61 -6.92 -1.02 9.07
CA TYR A 61 -6.94 -1.87 10.26
C TYR A 61 -6.01 -3.08 10.12
N ASP A 62 -6.07 -3.78 8.99
CA ASP A 62 -5.17 -4.88 8.66
C ASP A 62 -3.72 -4.43 8.64
N ARG A 63 -3.44 -3.28 8.02
CA ARG A 63 -2.10 -2.67 8.07
C ARG A 63 -1.61 -2.51 9.51
N ASN A 64 -2.44 -1.97 10.39
CA ASN A 64 -2.07 -1.71 11.78
C ASN A 64 -1.87 -3.00 12.57
N LYS A 65 -2.74 -4.01 12.39
CA LYS A 65 -2.59 -5.34 12.99
C LYS A 65 -1.25 -5.96 12.62
N VAL A 66 -0.95 -6.04 11.31
CA VAL A 66 0.31 -6.62 10.81
C VAL A 66 1.52 -5.84 11.31
N ARG A 67 1.49 -4.50 11.24
CA ARG A 67 2.59 -3.63 11.67
C ARG A 67 2.88 -3.74 13.18
N ARG A 68 1.84 -3.77 14.02
CA ARG A 68 1.97 -3.86 15.49
C ARG A 68 2.08 -5.30 15.99
N ASN A 69 1.90 -6.27 15.09
CA ASN A 69 1.84 -7.69 15.40
C ASN A 69 0.76 -8.00 16.47
N GLU A 70 -0.38 -7.31 16.40
CA GLU A 70 -1.44 -7.31 17.41
C GLU A 70 -2.81 -7.60 16.79
N GLY A 71 -3.69 -8.25 17.54
CA GLY A 71 -5.06 -8.59 17.15
C GLY A 71 -5.26 -10.08 16.88
N THR A 72 -6.49 -10.42 16.48
CA THR A 72 -6.88 -11.80 16.21
C THR A 72 -6.22 -12.32 14.94
N ARG A 73 -5.52 -13.46 15.07
CA ARG A 73 -4.98 -14.22 13.92
C ARG A 73 -6.04 -15.13 13.34
N ARG A 74 -5.92 -15.43 12.05
CA ARG A 74 -6.68 -16.45 11.35
C ARG A 74 -5.74 -17.38 10.60
N ILE A 75 -6.17 -18.61 10.35
CA ILE A 75 -5.43 -19.53 9.49
C ILE A 75 -5.73 -19.15 8.04
N CYS A 76 -4.69 -18.87 7.25
CA CYS A 76 -4.84 -18.63 5.82
C CYS A 76 -5.08 -19.95 5.08
N GLU A 77 -6.16 -20.02 4.28
CA GLU A 77 -6.53 -21.23 3.52
C GLU A 77 -5.52 -21.59 2.42
N ASN A 78 -4.73 -20.62 1.94
CA ASN A 78 -3.78 -20.84 0.84
C ASN A 78 -2.42 -21.37 1.31
N CYS A 79 -1.95 -20.91 2.47
CA CYS A 79 -0.61 -21.24 2.97
C CYS A 79 -0.60 -21.92 4.34
N ASN A 80 -1.76 -22.10 4.98
CA ASN A 80 -1.93 -22.71 6.30
C ASN A 80 -1.14 -22.03 7.43
N GLN A 81 -0.78 -20.75 7.26
CA GLN A 81 -0.10 -19.96 8.29
C GLN A 81 -1.09 -19.05 9.03
N GLU A 82 -0.81 -18.78 10.30
CA GLU A 82 -1.57 -17.84 11.11
C GLU A 82 -1.25 -16.38 10.75
N CYS A 83 -2.11 -15.78 9.94
CA CYS A 83 -1.97 -14.41 9.45
C CYS A 83 -2.84 -13.42 10.24
N LEU A 84 -2.42 -12.16 10.30
CA LEU A 84 -3.14 -11.09 11.01
C LEU A 84 -4.11 -10.35 10.09
N ALA A 85 -3.78 -10.16 8.82
CA ALA A 85 -4.65 -9.46 7.88
C ALA A 85 -5.91 -10.28 7.57
N THR A 86 -7.05 -9.61 7.45
CA THR A 86 -8.34 -10.20 7.10
C THR A 86 -8.54 -10.21 5.59
N LEU A 87 -8.21 -9.11 4.90
CA LEU A 87 -8.45 -8.93 3.46
C LEU A 87 -7.43 -9.65 2.57
N TYR A 88 -6.23 -9.91 3.09
CA TYR A 88 -5.15 -10.63 2.42
C TYR A 88 -4.39 -11.49 3.43
N CYS A 89 -3.36 -12.20 2.97
CA CYS A 89 -2.41 -12.89 3.83
C CYS A 89 -1.01 -12.30 3.60
N GLU A 90 -0.43 -11.69 4.63
CA GLU A 90 0.90 -11.07 4.55
C GLU A 90 1.98 -12.08 4.15
N PHE A 91 1.81 -13.36 4.49
CA PHE A 91 2.74 -14.43 4.11
C PHE A 91 2.59 -14.84 2.64
N CYS A 92 1.35 -14.98 2.13
CA CYS A 92 1.12 -15.26 0.71
C CYS A 92 1.71 -14.16 -0.17
N VAL A 93 1.48 -12.88 0.20
CA VAL A 93 2.06 -11.74 -0.49
C VAL A 93 3.58 -11.82 -0.50
N ARG A 94 4.23 -12.00 0.66
CA ARG A 94 5.70 -12.12 0.74
C ARG A 94 6.25 -13.32 -0.04
N ASN A 95 5.56 -14.46 -0.01
CA ASN A 95 5.96 -15.64 -0.79
C ASN A 95 5.85 -15.39 -2.29
N TYR A 96 4.79 -14.72 -2.75
CA TYR A 96 4.68 -14.27 -4.14
C TYR A 96 5.85 -13.36 -4.53
N LEU A 97 6.18 -12.38 -3.68
CA LEU A 97 7.30 -11.46 -3.92
C LEU A 97 8.64 -12.20 -4.04
N LYS A 98 8.93 -13.16 -3.15
CA LYS A 98 10.14 -14.00 -3.22
C LYS A 98 10.30 -14.70 -4.56
N LEU A 99 9.20 -15.20 -5.13
CA LEU A 99 9.22 -15.86 -6.45
C LEU A 99 9.52 -14.88 -7.59
N LYS A 100 9.40 -13.58 -7.36
CA LYS A 100 9.65 -12.51 -8.33
C LYS A 100 10.99 -11.80 -8.12
N PHE A 101 11.79 -12.17 -7.12
CA PHE A 101 13.09 -11.52 -6.85
C PHE A 101 14.01 -11.50 -8.07
N SER A 102 14.04 -12.59 -8.86
CA SER A 102 14.84 -12.64 -10.10
C SER A 102 14.34 -11.71 -11.21
N ASN A 103 13.09 -11.27 -11.14
CA ASN A 103 12.48 -10.41 -12.16
C ASN A 103 12.67 -8.92 -11.85
N TRP A 104 13.10 -8.59 -10.64
CA TRP A 104 13.27 -7.23 -10.14
C TRP A 104 14.74 -6.93 -9.90
N THR A 105 15.52 -7.00 -10.98
CA THR A 105 16.92 -6.61 -10.94
C THR A 105 17.14 -5.28 -11.63
N SER A 106 17.79 -4.39 -10.91
CA SER A 106 18.33 -3.12 -11.41
C SER A 106 19.68 -3.30 -12.11
N GLY A 107 20.28 -4.49 -12.02
CA GLY A 107 21.68 -4.72 -12.36
C GLY A 107 22.66 -4.23 -11.28
N ASN A 108 22.16 -3.75 -10.14
CA ASN A 108 22.97 -3.34 -8.98
C ASN A 108 22.57 -4.16 -7.74
N ASP A 109 23.47 -5.04 -7.29
CA ASP A 109 23.22 -5.94 -6.17
C ASP A 109 22.83 -5.23 -4.87
N ASN A 110 23.36 -4.03 -4.60
CA ASN A 110 23.04 -3.29 -3.37
C ASN A 110 21.60 -2.77 -3.39
N ILE A 111 21.15 -2.25 -4.54
CA ILE A 111 19.77 -1.78 -4.73
C ILE A 111 18.81 -2.98 -4.67
N ASP A 112 19.15 -4.06 -5.38
CA ASP A 112 18.32 -5.26 -5.44
C ASP A 112 18.16 -5.89 -4.05
N ASN A 113 19.23 -5.99 -3.27
CA ASN A 113 19.19 -6.48 -1.90
C ASN A 113 18.33 -5.60 -0.99
N LEU A 114 18.39 -4.28 -1.13
CA LEU A 114 17.52 -3.38 -0.37
C LEU A 114 16.05 -3.59 -0.73
N ILE A 115 15.73 -3.62 -2.03
CA ILE A 115 14.36 -3.83 -2.52
C ILE A 115 13.80 -5.15 -1.97
N GLN A 116 14.57 -6.24 -2.06
CA GLN A 116 14.17 -7.55 -1.52
C GLN A 116 13.94 -7.51 -0.01
N LYS A 117 14.81 -6.82 0.76
CA LYS A 117 14.63 -6.64 2.20
C LYS A 117 13.32 -5.90 2.52
N CYS A 118 13.06 -4.78 1.85
CA CYS A 118 11.82 -4.02 2.03
C CYS A 118 10.57 -4.84 1.67
N GLN A 119 10.64 -5.62 0.59
CA GLN A 119 9.56 -6.53 0.19
C GLN A 119 9.29 -7.63 1.22
N MET A 120 10.32 -8.11 1.90
CA MET A 120 10.19 -9.09 2.99
C MET A 120 9.55 -8.49 4.25
N GLU A 121 9.72 -7.19 4.45
CA GLU A 121 9.14 -6.46 5.59
C GLU A 121 7.78 -5.83 5.25
N THR A 122 7.30 -5.93 4.00
CA THR A 122 6.03 -5.31 3.60
C THR A 122 4.86 -5.81 4.44
N TYR A 123 3.97 -4.87 4.77
CA TYR A 123 2.78 -5.14 5.56
C TYR A 123 1.53 -5.20 4.69
N VAL A 124 1.47 -4.49 3.56
CA VAL A 124 0.27 -4.30 2.73
C VAL A 124 0.61 -4.32 1.23
N PRO A 125 -0.28 -4.82 0.36
CA PRO A 125 -0.05 -4.84 -1.09
C PRO A 125 0.27 -3.46 -1.70
N TYR A 126 -0.45 -2.41 -1.31
CA TYR A 126 -0.29 -1.08 -1.90
C TYR A 126 0.97 -0.29 -1.47
N LYS A 127 1.81 -0.86 -0.61
CA LYS A 127 3.11 -0.29 -0.21
C LYS A 127 4.31 -1.16 -0.58
N ILE A 128 4.12 -2.10 -1.49
CA ILE A 128 5.23 -2.90 -2.01
C ILE A 128 6.19 -1.97 -2.76
N ILE A 129 7.47 -2.01 -2.38
CA ILE A 129 8.54 -1.32 -3.09
C ILE A 129 8.99 -2.21 -4.25
N GLU A 130 9.18 -1.63 -5.43
CA GLU A 130 9.46 -2.36 -6.66
C GLU A 130 10.52 -1.67 -7.50
N TRP A 131 11.30 -2.46 -8.24
CA TRP A 131 12.10 -1.95 -9.35
C TRP A 131 11.21 -1.80 -10.59
N ILE A 132 11.19 -0.60 -11.18
CA ILE A 132 10.38 -0.29 -12.36
C ILE A 132 11.30 -0.17 -13.59
N PRO A 133 11.17 -1.07 -14.57
CA PRO A 133 11.88 -0.93 -15.84
C PRO A 133 11.53 0.39 -16.51
N TYR A 134 12.51 1.04 -17.13
CA TYR A 134 12.31 2.32 -17.80
C TYR A 134 11.26 2.23 -18.92
N ASP A 135 11.15 1.07 -19.58
CA ASP A 135 10.14 0.81 -20.63
C ASP A 135 8.69 0.78 -20.10
N ASN A 136 8.50 0.69 -18.77
CA ASN A 136 7.17 0.78 -18.15
C ASN A 136 6.80 2.24 -17.80
N LEU A 137 7.61 3.21 -18.21
CA LEU A 137 7.39 4.64 -18.01
C LEU A 137 7.17 5.34 -19.37
N GLU A 138 6.06 6.06 -19.48
CA GLU A 138 5.68 6.86 -20.66
C GLU A 138 5.66 8.35 -20.34
N ASP A 139 5.66 9.18 -21.39
CA ASP A 139 5.48 10.64 -21.27
C ASP A 139 6.42 11.32 -20.26
N ILE A 140 7.66 10.85 -20.18
CA ILE A 140 8.67 11.41 -19.27
C ILE A 140 8.97 12.85 -19.67
N LYS A 141 8.63 13.79 -18.79
CA LYS A 141 8.75 15.24 -18.99
C LYS A 141 9.52 15.86 -17.85
N TYR A 142 10.50 16.70 -18.18
CA TYR A 142 11.18 17.50 -17.18
C TYR A 142 10.20 18.45 -16.48
N LEU A 143 10.25 18.51 -15.16
CA LEU A 143 9.45 19.40 -14.34
C LEU A 143 10.28 20.57 -13.79
N THR A 144 11.36 20.28 -13.07
CA THR A 144 12.22 21.28 -12.44
C THR A 144 13.55 20.69 -11.98
N LYS A 145 14.47 21.53 -11.53
CA LYS A 145 15.71 21.15 -10.84
C LYS A 145 15.73 21.79 -9.46
N GLY A 146 15.99 21.00 -8.43
CA GLY A 146 16.11 21.46 -7.05
C GLY A 146 17.21 20.70 -6.32
N GLY A 147 18.00 21.38 -5.49
CA GLY A 147 19.16 20.77 -4.84
C GLY A 147 20.09 20.07 -5.85
N PHE A 148 20.34 18.77 -5.62
CA PHE A 148 21.20 17.91 -6.43
C PHE A 148 20.43 16.99 -7.39
N SER A 149 19.14 17.25 -7.63
CA SER A 149 18.28 16.36 -8.42
C SER A 149 17.47 17.11 -9.46
N GLU A 150 17.27 16.45 -10.59
CA GLU A 150 16.28 16.83 -11.58
C GLU A 150 14.99 16.05 -11.31
N ILE A 151 13.88 16.76 -11.39
CA ILE A 151 12.55 16.21 -11.16
C ILE A 151 11.85 16.13 -12.50
N TYR A 152 11.27 14.97 -12.77
CA TYR A 152 10.49 14.65 -13.95
C TYR A 152 9.11 14.17 -13.52
N THR A 153 8.15 14.24 -14.43
CA THR A 153 6.86 13.55 -14.34
C THR A 153 6.80 12.48 -15.41
N ALA A 154 6.14 11.35 -15.13
CA ALA A 154 5.93 10.28 -16.08
C ALA A 154 4.59 9.57 -15.81
N ILE A 155 4.16 8.75 -16.76
CA ILE A 155 3.08 7.80 -16.58
C ILE A 155 3.71 6.43 -16.34
N TRP A 156 3.43 5.81 -15.19
CA TRP A 156 3.78 4.42 -14.95
C TRP A 156 2.62 3.54 -15.44
N ILE A 157 2.83 2.79 -16.51
CA ILE A 157 1.78 2.07 -17.26
C ILE A 157 1.01 1.08 -16.39
N ASP A 158 1.74 0.22 -15.66
CA ASP A 158 1.14 -0.80 -14.78
C ASP A 158 0.67 -0.20 -13.46
N GLY A 159 1.32 0.88 -13.02
CA GLY A 159 1.12 1.47 -11.71
C GLY A 159 1.43 0.56 -10.53
N ARG A 160 1.16 1.09 -9.33
CA ARG A 160 1.41 0.36 -8.08
C ARG A 160 0.52 -0.87 -7.96
N CYS A 161 0.98 -1.85 -7.19
CA CYS A 161 0.08 -2.86 -6.64
C CYS A 161 -1.00 -2.17 -5.78
N ASP A 162 -2.21 -2.69 -5.81
CA ASP A 162 -3.34 -2.15 -5.05
C ASP A 162 -3.88 -3.20 -4.09
N GLU A 163 -4.23 -4.38 -4.63
CA GLU A 163 -4.84 -5.47 -3.88
C GLU A 163 -4.12 -6.80 -4.09
N TRP A 164 -4.42 -7.76 -3.22
CA TRP A 164 -3.99 -9.15 -3.35
C TRP A 164 -5.20 -10.04 -3.69
N ASP A 165 -5.16 -10.69 -4.85
CA ASP A 165 -6.15 -11.68 -5.23
C ASP A 165 -5.82 -13.01 -4.55
N SER A 166 -6.57 -13.34 -3.48
CA SER A 166 -6.37 -14.58 -2.75
C SER A 166 -6.79 -15.83 -3.53
N LYS A 167 -7.61 -15.70 -4.57
CA LYS A 167 -8.05 -16.83 -5.39
C LYS A 167 -7.01 -17.14 -6.46
N GLU A 168 -6.59 -16.12 -7.19
CA GLU A 168 -5.62 -16.27 -8.28
C GLU A 168 -4.15 -16.19 -7.80
N GLN A 169 -3.93 -15.95 -6.50
CA GLN A 169 -2.61 -15.84 -5.86
C GLN A 169 -1.69 -14.84 -6.59
N ARG A 170 -2.23 -13.65 -6.93
CA ARG A 170 -1.49 -12.61 -7.66
C ARG A 170 -1.82 -11.21 -7.15
N LEU A 171 -0.89 -10.28 -7.35
CA LEU A 171 -1.11 -8.86 -7.11
C LEU A 171 -1.99 -8.26 -8.21
N ILE A 172 -2.97 -7.46 -7.80
CA ILE A 172 -3.79 -6.64 -8.68
C ILE A 172 -3.14 -5.26 -8.76
N ARG A 173 -2.99 -4.76 -9.98
CA ARG A 173 -2.39 -3.46 -10.30
C ARG A 173 -3.47 -2.40 -10.38
N PHE A 174 -3.17 -1.19 -9.94
CA PHE A 174 -4.07 -0.05 -10.09
C PHE A 174 -4.28 0.34 -11.56
N GLY A 175 -3.31 0.05 -12.42
CA GLY A 175 -3.24 0.56 -13.79
C GLY A 175 -2.51 1.89 -13.84
N SER A 176 -2.61 2.58 -14.97
CA SER A 176 -1.73 3.71 -15.26
C SER A 176 -1.89 4.87 -14.28
N ILE A 177 -0.76 5.33 -13.72
CA ILE A 177 -0.73 6.45 -12.76
C ILE A 177 0.33 7.47 -13.14
N ASN A 178 0.05 8.74 -12.83
CA ASN A 178 1.06 9.79 -12.90
C ASN A 178 2.03 9.64 -11.72
N VAL A 179 3.32 9.64 -12.01
CA VAL A 179 4.40 9.53 -11.03
C VAL A 179 5.37 10.70 -11.16
N VAL A 180 6.04 11.00 -10.06
CA VAL A 180 7.18 11.92 -10.03
C VAL A 180 8.45 11.07 -10.00
N LEU A 181 9.35 11.33 -10.93
CA LEU A 181 10.68 10.72 -10.95
C LEU A 181 11.69 11.75 -10.47
N LYS A 182 12.52 11.36 -9.51
CA LYS A 182 13.64 12.17 -9.04
C LYS A 182 14.93 11.51 -9.49
N SER A 183 15.69 12.20 -10.34
CA SER A 183 17.01 11.71 -10.74
C SER A 183 17.99 11.90 -9.58
N LEU A 184 18.85 10.89 -9.39
CA LEU A 184 19.93 10.94 -8.42
C LEU A 184 21.25 10.94 -9.22
N GLU A 185 22.07 11.97 -9.04
CA GLU A 185 23.41 12.02 -9.66
C GLU A 185 24.31 10.92 -9.02
N ASN A 186 25.18 10.29 -9.81
CA ASN A 186 26.16 9.27 -9.39
C ASN A 186 25.62 7.96 -8.76
N VAL A 187 24.69 7.27 -9.44
CA VAL A 187 24.24 5.91 -9.04
C VAL A 187 25.39 4.88 -8.98
N GLU A 188 26.46 5.08 -9.76
CA GLU A 188 27.68 4.25 -9.69
C GLU A 188 28.38 4.33 -8.32
N SER A 189 28.10 5.36 -7.53
CA SER A 189 28.61 5.55 -6.17
C SER A 189 27.58 5.31 -5.08
N ALA A 190 26.44 4.65 -5.38
CA ALA A 190 25.35 4.37 -4.44
C ALA A 190 25.91 3.85 -3.09
N ASN A 191 26.02 4.78 -2.14
CA ASN A 191 26.61 4.59 -0.83
C ASN A 191 25.55 4.90 0.24
N GLN A 192 25.91 4.86 1.51
CA GLN A 192 25.01 5.13 2.62
C GLN A 192 24.13 6.39 2.43
N SER A 193 24.67 7.47 1.84
CA SER A 193 23.94 8.72 1.61
C SER A 193 22.86 8.62 0.52
N TRP A 194 23.06 7.76 -0.48
CA TRP A 194 22.03 7.43 -1.48
C TRP A 194 20.85 6.74 -0.81
N PHE A 195 21.14 5.81 0.12
CA PHE A 195 20.11 5.09 0.87
C PHE A 195 19.37 5.98 1.88
N GLU A 196 20.05 6.95 2.50
CA GLU A 196 19.43 7.91 3.41
C GLU A 196 18.43 8.81 2.67
N GLU A 197 18.74 9.23 1.44
CA GLU A 197 17.84 10.05 0.62
C GLU A 197 16.62 9.26 0.08
N VAL A 198 16.78 7.97 -0.21
CA VAL A 198 15.65 7.11 -0.62
C VAL A 198 14.77 6.73 0.57
N CYS A 199 15.32 6.65 1.78
CA CYS A 199 14.61 6.25 3.00
C CYS A 199 14.04 7.43 3.82
N SER A 200 14.36 8.69 3.49
CA SER A 200 13.84 9.90 4.16
C SER A 200 12.46 10.31 3.66
#